data_AF-A0A831K992-F1
#
_entry.id   AF-A0A831K992-F1
#
_cell.length_a   1.000
_cell.length_b   1.000
_cell.length_c   1.000
_cell.angle_alpha   90.00
_cell.angle_beta   90.00
_cell.angle_gamma   90.00
#
_symmetry.space_group_name_H-M   'P 1'
#
loop_
_entity.id
_entity.type
_entity.pdbx_description
1 polymer ?
#
loop_
_entity_poly.entity_id
_entity_poly.type
_entity_poly.pdbx_seq_one_letter_code
_entity_poly.pdbx_strand_id
1 'polypeptide(L)'
;MINNQDNLCILPEAEKLPIDAKSLEIDFRRYLIHHLGRFLGCNPHYLYEALSLTVRDRIMTDWRNTWLQHRQPEQRRAYYLSLEFLIGRALGNHLLNMDIQGEIAKALQNFSLSLEEIQSEEPDAGLGNGGLGRLAACFMDSCATLKLPVLGYGLRYEYGMFRQHIENGYQVEEPDHWLRDTNPWELERAEYTQVVHFGGHTEHFTNRRGEPRTRWLNTEDVLAIPFDVPVSGYRNGVVNTLRLWKATATDEFNLDEFNAGSYPESVAAKNDAEHITMVLYPNDASENGKELRLRQQYFLASASLQDIVRQWELVHGEDYSKFAAQNVFQLNDTHPAIAVAELMRILIDDKHLSWDQAWDITSNTMAYTNHTLLPEALERWSVHLFERMLPRLLEIIYEINAHFLKQVAIRWPGDSDRRRRMSIIEESNGKSLRMA
;
A
#
# COMPACT_ATOMS: atom_id res chain seq x y z
N MET A 1 -22.53 21.42 -18.31
CA MET A 1 -21.56 22.51 -18.45
C MET A 1 -21.32 23.17 -17.09
N ILE A 2 -20.41 22.58 -16.31
CA ILE A 2 -19.52 23.31 -15.40
C ILE A 2 -18.17 22.64 -15.67
N ASN A 3 -17.40 23.21 -16.61
CA ASN A 3 -15.99 22.88 -16.79
C ASN A 3 -15.26 23.46 -15.58
N ASN A 4 -14.97 22.63 -14.57
CA ASN A 4 -14.20 23.02 -13.39
C ASN A 4 -12.84 22.32 -13.33
N GLN A 5 -12.27 21.94 -14.49
CA GLN A 5 -10.94 21.30 -14.55
C GLN A 5 -9.76 22.27 -14.76
N ASP A 6 -9.99 23.56 -15.02
CA ASP A 6 -8.92 24.50 -15.37
C ASP A 6 -8.48 25.46 -14.27
N ASN A 7 -8.89 25.27 -13.01
CA ASN A 7 -8.34 26.00 -11.88
C ASN A 7 -8.37 25.12 -10.63
N LEU A 8 -7.49 24.11 -10.57
CA LEU A 8 -6.91 23.76 -9.28
C LEU A 8 -6.31 25.06 -8.75
N CYS A 9 -6.96 25.65 -7.75
CA CYS A 9 -6.47 26.81 -7.04
C CYS A 9 -5.00 26.52 -6.74
N ILE A 10 -4.08 27.19 -7.45
CA ILE A 10 -2.64 27.05 -7.24
C ILE A 10 -2.42 27.71 -5.88
N LEU A 11 -2.71 26.97 -4.82
CA LEU A 11 -2.44 27.40 -3.47
C LEU A 11 -0.94 27.69 -3.45
N PRO A 12 -0.51 28.90 -3.04
CA PRO A 12 0.90 29.23 -2.98
C PRO A 12 1.63 28.20 -2.11
N GLU A 13 2.95 28.05 -2.32
CA GLU A 13 3.79 27.24 -1.44
C GLU A 13 3.43 27.56 0.02
N ALA A 14 3.16 26.52 0.82
CA ALA A 14 2.85 26.75 2.22
C ALA A 14 4.07 27.36 2.90
N GLU A 15 3.87 28.40 3.71
CA GLU A 15 4.93 28.96 4.52
C GLU A 15 5.36 27.92 5.57
N LYS A 16 6.68 27.80 5.76
CA LYS A 16 7.24 26.90 6.78
C LYS A 16 6.96 27.48 8.17
N LEU A 17 6.46 26.62 9.06
CA LEU A 17 6.32 26.98 10.46
C LEU A 17 7.71 27.13 11.12
N PRO A 18 7.88 28.09 12.04
CA PRO A 18 9.15 28.27 12.75
C PRO A 18 9.55 27.01 13.55
N ILE A 19 10.85 26.74 13.59
CA ILE A 19 11.44 25.58 14.27
C ILE A 19 12.27 25.96 15.52
N ASP A 20 12.22 27.21 15.95
CA ASP A 20 12.89 27.65 17.17
C ASP A 20 12.17 27.12 18.42
N ALA A 21 12.93 26.91 19.50
CA ALA A 21 12.41 26.34 20.75
C ALA A 21 11.15 27.03 21.28
N LYS A 22 11.04 28.36 21.16
CA LYS A 22 9.89 29.11 21.69
C LYS A 22 8.61 28.83 20.89
N SER A 23 8.72 28.81 19.57
CA SER A 23 7.58 28.46 18.70
C SER A 23 7.13 27.02 18.91
N LEU A 24 8.08 26.09 19.05
CA LEU A 24 7.81 24.68 19.35
C LEU A 24 7.10 24.50 20.70
N GLU A 25 7.54 25.21 21.74
CA GLU A 25 6.91 25.20 23.07
C GLU A 25 5.45 25.64 23.01
N ILE A 26 5.17 26.72 22.27
CA ILE A 26 3.82 27.27 22.12
C ILE A 26 2.90 26.27 21.43
N ASP A 27 3.36 25.64 20.35
CA ASP A 27 2.56 24.66 19.60
C ASP A 27 2.34 23.37 20.39
N PHE A 28 3.38 22.86 21.08
CA PHE A 28 3.25 21.71 21.96
C PHE A 28 2.19 21.94 23.03
N ARG A 29 2.25 23.09 23.71
CA ARG A 29 1.24 23.47 24.70
C ARG A 29 -0.14 23.65 24.07
N ARG A 30 -0.21 24.20 22.84
CA ARG A 30 -1.47 24.35 22.10
C ARG A 30 -2.12 23.00 21.84
N TYR A 31 -1.37 22.02 21.35
CA TYR A 31 -1.89 20.67 21.13
C TYR A 31 -2.30 20.00 22.44
N LEU A 32 -1.45 20.06 23.48
CA LEU A 32 -1.76 19.45 24.76
C LEU A 32 -3.06 20.01 25.38
N ILE A 33 -3.23 21.34 25.39
CA ILE A 33 -4.35 22.00 26.06
C ILE A 33 -5.60 22.06 25.16
N HIS A 34 -5.46 22.55 23.93
CA HIS A 34 -6.61 22.90 23.10
C HIS A 34 -7.07 21.77 22.18
N HIS A 35 -6.15 20.89 21.75
CA HIS A 35 -6.52 19.76 20.91
C HIS A 35 -6.88 18.53 21.76
N LEU A 36 -6.01 18.16 22.70
CA LEU A 36 -6.18 16.96 23.52
C LEU A 36 -6.97 17.20 24.81
N GLY A 37 -7.10 18.46 25.26
CA GLY A 37 -7.79 18.78 26.51
C GLY A 37 -7.08 18.18 27.72
N ARG A 38 -5.75 18.26 27.76
CA ARG A 38 -4.89 17.68 28.79
C ARG A 38 -3.98 18.73 29.44
N PHE A 39 -3.26 18.29 30.48
CA PHE A 39 -2.40 19.12 31.32
C PHE A 39 -1.11 18.36 31.65
N LEU A 40 -0.07 19.05 32.13
CA LEU A 40 1.18 18.42 32.54
C LEU A 40 0.96 17.44 33.71
N GLY A 41 1.46 16.21 33.59
CA GLY A 41 1.21 15.13 34.55
C GLY A 41 -0.01 14.25 34.21
N CYS A 42 -0.61 14.40 33.04
CA CYS A 42 -1.53 13.42 32.48
C CYS A 42 -0.80 12.11 32.09
N ASN A 43 -1.55 11.13 31.55
CA ASN A 43 -0.94 9.95 30.94
C ASN A 43 0.15 10.39 29.93
N PRO A 44 1.40 9.89 30.05
CA PRO A 44 2.52 10.25 29.17
C PRO A 44 2.25 10.13 27.68
N HIS A 45 1.37 9.21 27.26
CA HIS A 45 0.96 9.05 25.87
C HIS A 45 0.45 10.37 25.25
N TYR A 46 -0.28 11.20 26.00
CA TYR A 46 -0.77 12.49 25.49
C TYR A 46 0.35 13.53 25.29
N LEU A 47 1.46 13.40 26.02
CA LEU A 47 2.65 14.23 25.80
C LEU A 47 3.32 13.82 24.48
N TYR A 48 3.41 12.52 24.22
CA TYR A 48 3.84 11.99 22.93
C TYR A 48 2.95 12.48 21.79
N GLU A 49 1.64 12.31 21.91
CA GLU A 49 0.69 12.71 20.86
C GLU A 49 0.77 14.21 20.57
N ALA A 50 0.81 15.06 21.59
CA ALA A 50 0.96 16.51 21.44
C ALA A 50 2.28 16.89 20.72
N LEU A 51 3.38 16.21 21.07
CA LEU A 51 4.68 16.43 20.45
C LEU A 51 4.68 15.96 18.99
N SER A 52 4.15 14.78 18.70
CA SER A 52 4.02 14.23 17.36
C SER A 52 3.19 15.14 16.45
N LEU A 53 2.05 15.66 16.93
CA LEU A 53 1.24 16.64 16.19
C LEU A 53 2.01 17.96 15.92
N THR A 54 2.79 18.42 16.90
CA THR A 54 3.63 19.63 16.77
C THR A 54 4.70 19.47 15.69
N VAL A 55 5.33 18.30 15.62
CA VAL A 55 6.33 17.96 14.61
C VAL A 55 5.66 17.75 13.25
N ARG A 56 4.54 17.01 13.22
CA ARG A 56 3.77 16.70 12.02
C ARG A 56 3.36 17.96 11.28
N ASP A 57 2.86 18.99 11.96
CA ASP A 57 2.50 20.28 11.36
C ASP A 57 3.63 20.88 10.50
N ARG A 58 4.87 20.77 10.95
CA ARG A 58 6.05 21.27 10.22
C ARG A 58 6.42 20.40 9.03
N ILE A 59 6.22 19.09 9.14
CA ILE A 59 6.40 18.13 8.05
C ILE A 59 5.36 18.34 6.95
N MET A 60 4.11 18.66 7.31
CA MET A 60 3.00 18.80 6.36
C MET A 60 3.27 19.85 5.27
N THR A 61 3.91 20.96 5.62
CA THR A 61 4.33 22.00 4.66
C THR A 61 5.26 21.42 3.60
N ASP A 62 6.33 20.76 4.04
CA ASP A 62 7.33 20.16 3.15
C ASP A 62 6.75 19.00 2.33
N TRP A 63 5.83 18.24 2.93
CA TRP A 63 5.14 17.14 2.29
C TRP A 63 4.20 17.59 1.18
N ARG A 64 3.38 18.61 1.44
CA ARG A 64 2.52 19.22 0.41
C ARG A 64 3.35 19.76 -0.75
N ASN A 65 4.44 20.48 -0.46
CA ASN A 65 5.29 21.07 -1.49
C ASN A 65 5.99 19.98 -2.32
N THR A 66 6.50 18.92 -1.66
CA THR A 66 7.08 17.74 -2.34
C THR A 66 6.06 17.07 -3.25
N TRP A 67 4.83 16.87 -2.79
CA TRP A 67 3.75 16.27 -3.58
C TRP A 67 3.42 17.10 -4.83
N LEU A 68 3.33 18.42 -4.70
CA LEU A 68 3.09 19.33 -5.84
C LEU A 68 4.23 19.26 -6.87
N GLN A 69 5.47 19.16 -6.41
CA GLN A 69 6.63 18.99 -7.29
C GLN A 69 6.60 17.64 -8.01
N HIS A 70 6.30 16.56 -7.29
CA HIS A 70 6.25 15.22 -7.90
C HIS A 70 5.12 15.09 -8.92
N ARG A 71 4.02 15.84 -8.76
CA ARG A 71 2.87 15.82 -9.66
C ARG A 71 3.12 16.46 -11.03
N GLN A 72 4.24 17.16 -11.22
CA GLN A 72 4.56 17.81 -12.50
C GLN A 72 4.62 16.78 -13.66
N PRO A 73 4.14 17.13 -14.88
CA PRO A 73 4.02 16.19 -15.99
C PRO A 73 5.33 15.57 -16.49
N GLU A 74 6.49 16.16 -16.21
CA GLU A 74 7.78 15.65 -16.70
C GLU A 74 8.50 14.75 -15.68
N GLN A 75 7.92 14.58 -14.48
CA GLN A 75 8.57 13.88 -13.39
C GLN A 75 8.37 12.37 -13.50
N ARG A 76 9.46 11.63 -13.72
CA ARG A 76 9.49 10.17 -13.56
C ARG A 76 9.37 9.80 -12.09
N ARG A 77 8.56 8.79 -11.75
CA ARG A 77 8.26 8.31 -10.40
C ARG A 77 8.51 6.82 -10.28
N ALA A 78 8.87 6.39 -9.09
CA ALA A 78 8.92 4.97 -8.74
C ALA A 78 7.88 4.64 -7.67
N TYR A 79 7.33 3.44 -7.78
CA TYR A 79 6.30 2.90 -6.91
C TYR A 79 6.81 1.61 -6.30
N TYR A 80 6.98 1.59 -4.99
CA TYR A 80 7.51 0.43 -4.27
C TYR A 80 6.36 -0.35 -3.63
N LEU A 81 6.03 -1.52 -4.19
CA LEU A 81 4.96 -2.36 -3.69
C LEU A 81 5.55 -3.42 -2.76
N SER A 82 5.10 -3.44 -1.51
CA SER A 82 5.54 -4.40 -0.50
C SER A 82 4.39 -4.76 0.43
N LEU A 83 4.26 -6.04 0.79
CA LEU A 83 3.34 -6.44 1.86
C LEU A 83 3.84 -6.00 3.24
N GLU A 84 5.12 -5.70 3.42
CA GLU A 84 5.64 -5.27 4.71
C GLU A 84 6.53 -4.03 4.65
N PHE A 85 6.41 -3.20 5.69
CA PHE A 85 7.26 -2.04 5.99
C PHE A 85 7.54 -1.99 7.50
N LEU A 86 8.77 -2.30 7.90
CA LEU A 86 9.18 -2.22 9.30
C LEU A 86 9.74 -0.82 9.61
N ILE A 87 8.85 0.17 9.64
CA ILE A 87 9.22 1.59 9.84
C ILE A 87 9.69 1.87 11.27
N GLY A 88 9.13 1.15 12.25
CA GLY A 88 9.38 1.37 13.68
C GLY A 88 8.75 2.67 14.19
N ARG A 89 9.37 3.26 15.21
CA ARG A 89 8.97 4.56 15.79
C ARG A 89 9.37 5.74 14.90
N ALA A 90 8.43 6.64 14.60
CA ALA A 90 8.59 7.72 13.63
C ALA A 90 9.10 9.03 14.24
N LEU A 91 8.75 9.35 15.49
CA LEU A 91 9.09 10.63 16.12
C LEU A 91 10.59 10.91 16.09
N GLY A 92 11.39 9.94 16.57
CA GLY A 92 12.85 10.08 16.59
C GLY A 92 13.45 10.29 15.20
N ASN A 93 12.95 9.57 14.20
CA ASN A 93 13.42 9.69 12.81
C ASN A 93 13.11 11.08 12.24
N HIS A 94 11.90 11.59 12.46
CA HIS A 94 11.52 12.92 11.99
C HIS A 94 12.32 14.03 12.67
N LEU A 95 12.53 13.95 13.98
CA LEU A 95 13.35 14.94 14.72
C LEU A 95 14.79 14.99 14.20
N LEU A 96 15.36 13.83 13.87
CA LEU A 96 16.69 13.71 13.28
C LEU A 96 16.73 14.29 11.87
N ASN A 97 15.78 13.91 11.01
CA ASN A 97 15.75 14.32 9.61
C ASN A 97 15.46 15.81 9.45
N MET A 98 14.73 16.42 10.38
CA MET A 98 14.49 17.86 10.42
C MET A 98 15.60 18.66 11.13
N ASP A 99 16.52 18.01 11.85
CA ASP A 99 17.56 18.64 12.68
C ASP A 99 17.02 19.56 13.79
N ILE A 100 15.91 19.18 14.42
CA ILE A 100 15.23 20.00 15.45
C ILE A 100 15.29 19.41 16.86
N GLN A 101 16.00 18.29 17.05
CA GLN A 101 16.07 17.60 18.34
C GLN A 101 16.55 18.51 19.48
N GLY A 102 17.57 19.35 19.22
CA GLY A 102 18.09 20.30 20.20
C GLY A 102 17.09 21.40 20.57
N GLU A 103 16.30 21.89 19.62
CA GLU A 103 15.29 22.93 19.85
C GLU A 103 14.07 22.37 20.59
N ILE A 104 13.64 21.14 20.27
CA ILE A 104 12.61 20.43 21.02
C ILE A 104 13.04 20.17 22.46
N ALA A 105 14.28 19.71 22.69
CA ALA A 105 14.78 19.47 24.03
C ALA A 105 14.76 20.76 24.88
N LYS A 106 15.15 21.91 24.29
CA LYS A 106 15.04 23.22 24.96
C LYS A 106 13.59 23.61 25.25
N ALA A 107 12.67 23.38 24.30
CA ALA A 107 11.25 23.69 24.47
C ALA A 107 10.63 22.88 25.63
N LEU A 108 11.00 21.60 25.75
CA LEU A 108 10.49 20.69 26.77
C LEU A 108 11.05 20.95 28.17
N GLN A 109 12.25 21.55 28.28
CA GLN A 109 12.84 21.94 29.58
C GLN A 109 11.95 22.87 30.40
N ASN A 110 11.19 23.76 29.75
CA ASN A 110 10.27 24.68 30.43
C ASN A 110 9.09 23.96 31.10
N PHE A 111 8.84 22.71 30.72
CA PHE A 111 7.83 21.84 31.30
C PHE A 111 8.42 20.77 32.22
N SER A 112 9.74 20.77 32.43
CA SER A 112 10.47 19.72 33.16
C SER A 112 10.28 18.32 32.55
N LEU A 113 10.19 18.22 31.22
CA LEU A 113 10.01 16.96 30.49
C LEU A 113 11.31 16.54 29.78
N SER A 114 11.59 15.23 29.74
CA SER A 114 12.65 14.65 28.90
C SER A 114 12.08 14.20 27.55
N LEU A 115 12.84 14.43 26.48
CA LEU A 115 12.46 13.96 25.15
C LEU A 115 12.48 12.44 25.07
N GLU A 116 13.45 11.80 25.71
CA GLU A 116 13.63 10.35 25.72
C GLU A 116 12.42 9.64 26.37
N GLU A 117 11.90 10.19 27.47
CA GLU A 117 10.69 9.68 28.12
C GLU A 117 9.46 9.77 27.20
N ILE A 118 9.31 10.88 26.48
CA ILE A 118 8.21 11.03 25.51
C ILE A 118 8.37 10.06 24.33
N GLN A 119 9.59 9.85 23.84
CA GLN A 119 9.86 8.91 22.74
C GLN A 119 9.64 7.45 23.11
N SER A 120 9.73 7.08 24.39
CA SER A 120 9.43 5.71 24.85
C SER A 120 7.95 5.37 24.85
N GLU A 121 7.06 6.36 24.77
CA GLU A 121 5.60 6.16 24.71
C GLU A 121 5.08 5.85 23.30
N GLU A 122 5.91 6.04 22.27
CA GLU A 122 5.52 5.74 20.89
C GLU A 122 5.55 4.22 20.64
N PRO A 123 4.43 3.59 20.20
CA PRO A 123 4.46 2.20 19.76
C PRO A 123 5.17 2.07 18.42
N ASP A 124 5.89 0.98 18.21
CA ASP A 124 6.39 0.61 16.88
C ASP A 124 5.20 0.30 15.95
N ALA A 125 5.24 0.79 14.71
CA ALA A 125 4.17 0.50 13.76
C ALA A 125 4.22 -0.97 13.31
N GLY A 126 3.15 -1.73 13.59
CA GLY A 126 2.98 -3.14 13.22
C GLY A 126 2.70 -3.35 11.72
N LEU A 127 3.56 -2.83 10.84
CA LEU A 127 3.39 -2.86 9.39
C LEU A 127 4.34 -3.82 8.67
N GLY A 128 5.20 -4.51 9.41
CA GLY A 128 6.16 -5.47 8.87
C GLY A 128 6.72 -6.37 9.94
N ASN A 129 7.45 -7.41 9.53
CA ASN A 129 8.05 -8.36 10.46
C ASN A 129 9.57 -8.44 10.30
N GLY A 130 10.02 -8.84 9.11
CA GLY A 130 11.39 -9.28 8.90
C GLY A 130 12.33 -8.28 8.24
N GLY A 131 13.45 -8.80 7.76
CA GLY A 131 14.46 -8.03 7.01
C GLY A 131 13.94 -7.48 5.68
N LEU A 132 12.96 -8.13 5.05
CA LEU A 132 12.33 -7.66 3.80
C LEU A 132 11.56 -6.35 4.05
N GLY A 133 10.79 -6.26 5.13
CA GLY A 133 10.07 -5.06 5.56
C GLY A 133 11.01 -3.96 6.04
N ARG A 134 12.10 -4.31 6.72
CA ARG A 134 13.12 -3.31 7.12
C ARG A 134 13.89 -2.75 5.92
N LEU A 135 14.18 -3.59 4.93
CA LEU A 135 14.77 -3.14 3.66
C LEU A 135 13.86 -2.12 2.98
N ALA A 136 12.56 -2.41 2.87
CA ALA A 136 11.57 -1.49 2.29
C ALA A 136 11.53 -0.15 3.03
N ALA A 137 11.52 -0.17 4.38
CA ALA A 137 11.54 1.05 5.19
C ALA A 137 12.84 1.88 4.97
N CYS A 138 14.01 1.23 4.98
CA CYS A 138 15.29 1.91 4.71
C CYS A 138 15.38 2.48 3.29
N PHE A 139 14.78 1.81 2.30
CA PHE A 139 14.68 2.31 0.93
C PHE A 139 13.83 3.57 0.85
N MET A 140 12.69 3.61 1.54
CA MET A 140 11.84 4.80 1.57
C MET A 140 12.57 6.02 2.17
N ASP A 141 13.27 5.83 3.29
CA ASP A 141 14.10 6.88 3.91
C ASP A 141 15.24 7.34 2.98
N SER A 142 15.96 6.39 2.39
CA SER A 142 17.05 6.69 1.44
C SER A 142 16.55 7.46 0.22
N CYS A 143 15.39 7.08 -0.33
CA CYS A 143 14.78 7.75 -1.47
C CYS A 143 14.38 9.19 -1.11
N ALA A 144 13.80 9.42 0.07
CA ALA A 144 13.48 10.77 0.53
C ALA A 144 14.75 11.60 0.71
N THR A 145 15.80 11.04 1.30
CA THR A 145 17.10 11.69 1.50
C THR A 145 17.81 12.04 0.17
N LEU A 146 17.73 11.15 -0.81
CA LEU A 146 18.28 11.35 -2.16
C LEU A 146 17.38 12.20 -3.06
N LYS A 147 16.24 12.69 -2.55
CA LYS A 147 15.25 13.47 -3.31
C LYS A 147 14.67 12.71 -4.51
N LEU A 148 14.57 11.39 -4.39
CA LEU A 148 13.96 10.53 -5.40
C LEU A 148 12.43 10.51 -5.21
N PRO A 149 11.64 10.72 -6.28
CA PRO A 149 10.19 10.71 -6.23
C PRO A 149 9.66 9.28 -6.14
N VAL A 150 9.59 8.78 -4.91
CA VAL A 150 9.17 7.41 -4.61
C VAL A 150 7.94 7.40 -3.73
N LEU A 151 6.96 6.60 -4.11
CA LEU A 151 5.74 6.33 -3.36
C LEU A 151 5.74 4.85 -2.94
N GLY A 152 5.71 4.60 -1.64
CA GLY A 152 5.55 3.24 -1.11
C GLY A 152 4.08 2.87 -1.04
N TYR A 153 3.74 1.64 -1.40
CA TYR A 153 2.39 1.08 -1.23
C TYR A 153 2.45 -0.19 -0.38
N GLY A 154 1.62 -0.25 0.65
CA GLY A 154 1.47 -1.40 1.55
C GLY A 154 0.05 -1.54 2.09
N LEU A 155 -0.13 -2.44 3.06
CA LEU A 155 -1.40 -2.62 3.77
C LEU A 155 -1.31 -2.04 5.19
N ARG A 156 -2.41 -1.47 5.68
CA ARG A 156 -2.52 -0.94 7.04
C ARG A 156 -3.01 -2.04 7.97
N TYR A 157 -2.09 -2.86 8.49
CA TYR A 157 -2.43 -3.95 9.40
C TYR A 157 -2.88 -3.46 10.78
N GLU A 158 -4.06 -3.86 11.21
CA GLU A 158 -4.61 -3.46 12.51
C GLU A 158 -3.82 -4.05 13.69
N TYR A 159 -3.34 -5.30 13.56
CA TYR A 159 -2.72 -6.07 14.65
C TYR A 159 -1.29 -6.56 14.37
N GLY A 160 -0.64 -6.03 13.34
CA GLY A 160 0.68 -6.48 12.92
C GLY A 160 0.74 -7.98 12.67
N MET A 161 1.85 -8.63 13.04
CA MET A 161 1.98 -10.09 12.98
C MET A 161 1.54 -10.72 14.30
N PHE A 162 2.24 -10.40 15.39
CA PHE A 162 1.89 -10.69 16.79
C PHE A 162 2.88 -9.99 17.72
N ARG A 163 2.49 -9.81 18.98
CA ARG A 163 3.37 -9.47 20.08
C ARG A 163 3.81 -10.75 20.79
N GLN A 164 5.12 -10.93 20.93
CA GLN A 164 5.70 -12.05 21.65
C GLN A 164 5.74 -11.77 23.16
N HIS A 165 5.21 -12.69 23.95
CA HIS A 165 5.40 -12.76 25.39
C HIS A 165 6.01 -14.12 25.77
N ILE A 166 6.86 -14.17 26.79
CA ILE A 166 7.48 -15.41 27.26
C ILE A 166 6.84 -15.83 28.58
N GLU A 167 6.10 -16.92 28.55
CA GLU A 167 5.46 -17.51 29.73
C GLU A 167 6.06 -18.90 30.02
N ASN A 168 6.62 -19.08 31.22
CA ASN A 168 7.24 -20.34 31.64
C ASN A 168 8.32 -20.89 30.67
N GLY A 169 9.03 -20.01 29.96
CA GLY A 169 10.05 -20.38 28.97
C GLY A 169 9.52 -20.70 27.56
N TYR A 170 8.22 -20.54 27.33
CA TYR A 170 7.58 -20.75 26.03
C TYR A 170 7.07 -19.43 25.44
N GLN A 171 7.06 -19.36 24.11
CA GLN A 171 6.45 -18.25 23.38
C GLN A 171 4.92 -18.34 23.49
N VAL A 172 4.31 -17.20 23.79
CA VAL A 172 2.88 -16.94 23.70
C VAL A 172 2.69 -15.74 22.78
N GLU A 173 1.74 -15.85 21.86
CA GLU A 173 1.44 -14.86 20.83
C GLU A 173 0.17 -14.11 21.19
N GLU A 174 0.23 -12.78 21.19
CA GLU A 174 -0.92 -11.89 21.43
C GLU A 174 -1.05 -10.89 20.27
N PRO A 175 -2.23 -10.33 19.99
CA PRO A 175 -2.39 -9.29 18.99
C PRO A 175 -1.54 -8.03 19.32
N ASP A 176 -0.93 -7.42 18.32
CA ASP A 176 -0.19 -6.17 18.51
C ASP A 176 -1.12 -4.95 18.38
N HIS A 177 -1.47 -4.35 19.51
CA HIS A 177 -2.44 -3.25 19.60
C HIS A 177 -1.83 -1.86 19.34
N TRP A 178 -0.95 -1.73 18.33
CA TRP A 178 -0.26 -0.47 18.03
C TRP A 178 -1.18 0.69 17.59
N LEU A 179 -2.39 0.37 17.10
CA LEU A 179 -3.42 1.33 16.70
C LEU A 179 -4.53 1.54 17.75
N ARG A 180 -4.39 0.95 18.94
CA ARG A 180 -5.37 1.12 20.03
C ARG A 180 -5.58 2.59 20.36
N ASP A 181 -4.49 3.32 20.45
CA ASP A 181 -4.49 4.77 20.49
C ASP A 181 -4.19 5.26 19.06
N THR A 182 -4.86 6.32 18.60
CA THR A 182 -4.76 6.79 17.22
C THR A 182 -3.32 7.07 16.83
N ASN A 183 -2.90 6.64 15.63
CA ASN A 183 -1.57 6.94 15.12
C ASN A 183 -1.49 8.40 14.65
N PRO A 184 -0.69 9.28 15.29
CA PRO A 184 -0.64 10.68 14.92
C PRO A 184 0.03 10.91 13.55
N TRP A 185 0.75 9.95 12.98
CA TRP A 185 1.50 10.14 11.74
C TRP A 185 0.69 9.89 10.47
N GLU A 186 -0.40 9.13 10.55
CA GLU A 186 -1.21 8.79 9.37
C GLU A 186 -2.28 9.85 9.08
N LEU A 187 -2.59 10.01 7.80
CA LEU A 187 -3.70 10.81 7.33
C LEU A 187 -4.61 9.96 6.44
N GLU A 188 -5.86 9.82 6.86
CA GLU A 188 -6.90 9.21 6.02
C GLU A 188 -7.17 10.07 4.78
N ARG A 189 -7.36 9.41 3.65
CA ARG A 189 -7.66 10.01 2.34
C ARG A 189 -8.86 9.34 1.69
N ALA A 190 -9.99 9.32 2.38
CA ALA A 190 -11.22 8.68 1.92
C ALA A 190 -11.66 9.13 0.50
N GLU A 191 -11.29 10.35 0.08
CA GLU A 191 -11.52 10.87 -1.27
C GLU A 191 -10.78 10.11 -2.40
N TYR A 192 -9.80 9.27 -2.05
CA TYR A 192 -9.05 8.43 -2.98
C TYR A 192 -9.34 6.93 -2.78
N THR A 193 -10.47 6.58 -2.17
CA THR A 193 -10.91 5.19 -2.03
C THR A 193 -10.98 4.49 -3.39
N GLN A 194 -10.44 3.28 -3.47
CA GLN A 194 -10.51 2.41 -4.66
C GLN A 194 -11.46 1.24 -4.41
N VAL A 195 -12.05 0.69 -5.46
CA VAL A 195 -12.90 -0.51 -5.38
C VAL A 195 -12.10 -1.71 -5.89
N VAL A 196 -11.98 -2.76 -5.09
CA VAL A 196 -11.29 -3.99 -5.44
C VAL A 196 -12.29 -5.12 -5.58
N HIS A 197 -12.22 -5.82 -6.70
CA HIS A 197 -13.18 -6.85 -7.08
C HIS A 197 -12.65 -8.26 -6.78
N PHE A 198 -13.47 -9.12 -6.17
CA PHE A 198 -13.17 -10.54 -5.96
C PHE A 198 -14.29 -11.43 -6.52
N GLY A 199 -13.98 -12.68 -6.81
CA GLY A 199 -14.99 -13.66 -7.22
C GLY A 199 -15.56 -13.39 -8.61
N GLY A 200 -16.87 -13.62 -8.77
CA GLY A 200 -17.59 -13.36 -10.00
C GLY A 200 -17.21 -14.26 -11.18
N HIS A 201 -17.50 -13.81 -12.40
CA HIS A 201 -17.23 -14.54 -13.63
C HIS A 201 -16.93 -13.60 -14.81
N THR A 202 -16.30 -14.14 -15.87
CA THR A 202 -15.98 -13.41 -17.09
C THR A 202 -17.02 -13.65 -18.19
N GLU A 203 -17.34 -12.59 -18.94
CA GLU A 203 -18.18 -12.67 -20.14
C GLU A 203 -17.45 -12.07 -21.34
N HIS A 204 -17.30 -12.88 -22.39
CA HIS A 204 -16.74 -12.44 -23.67
C HIS A 204 -17.83 -11.94 -24.60
N PHE A 205 -17.62 -10.77 -25.19
CA PHE A 205 -18.55 -10.15 -26.12
C PHE A 205 -17.79 -9.42 -27.23
N THR A 206 -18.47 -9.16 -28.34
CA THR A 206 -17.93 -8.30 -29.40
C THR A 206 -18.53 -6.91 -29.25
N ASN A 207 -17.69 -5.88 -29.20
CA ASN A 207 -18.17 -4.50 -29.09
C ASN A 207 -18.79 -4.02 -30.42
N ARG A 208 -19.36 -2.81 -30.42
CA ARG A 208 -19.99 -2.22 -31.62
C ARG A 208 -19.01 -2.00 -32.80
N ARG A 209 -17.69 -2.05 -32.55
CA ARG A 209 -16.63 -1.92 -33.56
C ARG A 209 -16.15 -3.26 -34.11
N GLY A 210 -16.71 -4.39 -33.65
CA GLY A 210 -16.29 -5.73 -34.08
C GLY A 210 -15.09 -6.28 -33.31
N GLU A 211 -14.64 -5.61 -32.24
CA GLU A 211 -13.49 -6.03 -31.45
C GLU A 211 -13.92 -6.98 -30.31
N PRO A 212 -13.19 -8.08 -30.06
CA PRO A 212 -13.44 -8.93 -28.90
C PRO A 212 -13.09 -8.18 -27.61
N ARG A 213 -13.96 -8.28 -26.62
CA ARG A 213 -13.81 -7.67 -25.29
C ARG A 213 -14.28 -8.66 -24.23
N THR A 214 -13.78 -8.49 -23.02
CA THR A 214 -14.19 -9.25 -21.84
C THR A 214 -14.70 -8.28 -20.78
N ARG A 215 -15.72 -8.67 -20.02
CA ARG A 215 -16.12 -7.98 -18.78
C ARG A 215 -16.06 -8.95 -17.62
N TRP A 216 -15.69 -8.44 -16.45
CA TRP A 216 -15.74 -9.17 -15.19
C TRP A 216 -16.98 -8.72 -14.42
N LEU A 217 -17.88 -9.65 -14.10
CA LEU A 217 -19.20 -9.37 -13.57
C LEU A 217 -19.47 -10.16 -12.28
N ASN A 218 -20.47 -9.72 -11.52
CA ASN A 218 -20.95 -10.35 -10.28
C ASN A 218 -19.86 -10.54 -9.23
N THR A 219 -19.04 -9.51 -9.03
CA THR A 219 -17.94 -9.50 -8.09
C THR A 219 -18.39 -9.18 -6.67
N GLU A 220 -17.64 -9.67 -5.70
CA GLU A 220 -17.66 -9.23 -4.30
C GLU A 220 -16.70 -8.03 -4.17
N ASP A 221 -17.27 -6.85 -3.97
CA ASP A 221 -16.51 -5.60 -3.97
C ASP A 221 -16.06 -5.23 -2.55
N VAL A 222 -14.79 -4.85 -2.42
CA VAL A 222 -14.17 -4.38 -1.19
C VAL A 222 -13.59 -2.98 -1.42
N LEU A 223 -13.82 -2.06 -0.49
CA LEU A 223 -13.26 -0.72 -0.55
C LEU A 223 -11.84 -0.69 0.03
N ALA A 224 -10.94 -0.03 -0.67
CA ALA A 224 -9.58 0.26 -0.23
C ALA A 224 -9.44 1.73 0.12
N ILE A 225 -9.46 2.04 1.43
CA ILE A 225 -9.29 3.40 1.95
C ILE A 225 -7.79 3.66 2.15
N PRO A 226 -7.21 4.69 1.53
CA PRO A 226 -5.80 5.01 1.70
C PRO A 226 -5.53 5.83 2.97
N PHE A 227 -4.46 5.45 3.66
CA PHE A 227 -3.84 6.17 4.77
C PHE A 227 -2.42 6.55 4.36
N ASP A 228 -2.13 7.84 4.32
CA ASP A 228 -0.82 8.35 3.94
C ASP A 228 0.04 8.60 5.19
N VAL A 229 1.28 8.11 5.18
CA VAL A 229 2.29 8.33 6.21
C VAL A 229 3.49 9.07 5.59
N PRO A 230 3.94 10.20 6.18
CA PRO A 230 5.07 10.96 5.66
C PRO A 230 6.40 10.26 5.91
N VAL A 231 7.29 10.28 4.92
CA VAL A 231 8.68 9.79 5.04
C VAL A 231 9.63 10.95 4.76
N SER A 232 10.10 11.61 5.82
CA SER A 232 11.00 12.76 5.71
C SER A 232 12.41 12.37 5.32
N GLY A 233 13.04 13.06 4.38
CA GLY A 233 14.45 12.92 4.03
C GLY A 233 15.37 13.72 4.95
N TYR A 234 16.62 13.28 5.10
CA TYR A 234 17.59 13.91 5.99
C TYR A 234 18.00 15.31 5.50
N ARG A 235 17.63 16.35 6.28
CA ARG A 235 18.05 17.76 6.15
C ARG A 235 17.89 18.36 4.76
N ASN A 236 16.83 17.96 4.05
CA ASN A 236 16.66 18.35 2.64
C ASN A 236 15.27 18.90 2.29
N GLY A 237 14.32 18.89 3.22
CA GLY A 237 12.95 19.37 3.05
C GLY A 237 12.08 18.53 2.10
N VAL A 238 12.53 17.34 1.70
CA VAL A 238 11.75 16.40 0.89
C VAL A 238 11.03 15.42 1.81
N VAL A 239 9.75 15.20 1.54
CA VAL A 239 8.95 14.21 2.27
C VAL A 239 8.22 13.33 1.26
N ASN A 240 8.64 12.07 1.17
CA ASN A 240 7.97 11.05 0.37
C ASN A 240 6.74 10.52 1.13
N THR A 241 5.96 9.69 0.45
CA THR A 241 4.73 9.12 1.02
C THR A 241 4.83 7.60 1.07
N LEU A 242 4.44 7.02 2.20
CA LEU A 242 4.04 5.62 2.31
C LEU A 242 2.52 5.59 2.39
N ARG A 243 1.86 5.02 1.38
CA ARG A 243 0.41 4.86 1.32
C ARG A 243 0.03 3.45 1.73
N LEU A 244 -0.84 3.34 2.72
CA LEU A 244 -1.29 2.08 3.31
C LEU A 244 -2.78 1.92 3.05
N TRP A 245 -3.19 0.75 2.57
CA TRP A 245 -4.60 0.46 2.30
C TRP A 245 -5.27 -0.21 3.49
N LYS A 246 -6.42 0.32 3.91
CA LYS A 246 -7.36 -0.32 4.84
C LYS A 246 -8.53 -0.90 4.05
N ALA A 247 -8.87 -2.15 4.30
CA ALA A 247 -10.05 -2.78 3.71
C ALA A 247 -11.31 -2.47 4.52
N THR A 248 -12.41 -2.16 3.83
CA THR A 248 -13.75 -2.05 4.41
C THR A 248 -14.81 -2.53 3.41
N ALA A 249 -16.00 -2.87 3.89
CA ALA A 249 -17.11 -3.29 3.03
C ALA A 249 -17.75 -2.09 2.31
N THR A 250 -18.39 -2.34 1.17
CA THR A 250 -19.19 -1.33 0.44
C THR A 250 -20.43 -0.91 1.23
N ASP A 251 -21.05 -1.84 1.94
CA ASP A 251 -22.17 -1.62 2.84
C ASP A 251 -21.75 -2.03 4.26
N GLU A 252 -21.52 -1.05 5.12
CA GLU A 252 -21.02 -1.32 6.48
C GLU A 252 -22.05 -1.99 7.39
N PHE A 253 -23.34 -1.91 7.06
CA PHE A 253 -24.44 -2.36 7.92
C PHE A 253 -25.74 -2.65 7.18
N ASN A 254 -26.25 -3.88 7.30
CA ASN A 254 -27.58 -4.25 6.80
C ASN A 254 -28.65 -4.02 7.89
N LEU A 255 -29.35 -2.88 7.82
CA LEU A 255 -30.38 -2.50 8.78
C LEU A 255 -31.58 -3.49 8.80
N ASP A 256 -31.89 -4.12 7.66
CA ASP A 256 -33.02 -5.06 7.59
C ASP A 256 -32.71 -6.37 8.32
N GLU A 257 -31.50 -6.91 8.16
CA GLU A 257 -31.03 -8.09 8.91
C GLU A 257 -30.91 -7.80 10.40
N PHE A 258 -30.43 -6.60 10.76
CA PHE A 258 -30.37 -6.18 12.15
C PHE A 258 -31.77 -6.08 12.78
N ASN A 259 -32.72 -5.44 12.09
CA ASN A 259 -34.10 -5.33 12.56
C ASN A 259 -34.82 -6.68 12.61
N ALA A 260 -34.41 -7.65 11.80
CA ALA A 260 -34.88 -9.03 11.84
C ALA A 260 -34.27 -9.85 13.00
N GLY A 261 -33.32 -9.29 13.77
CA GLY A 261 -32.65 -9.94 14.89
C GLY A 261 -31.42 -10.78 14.51
N SER A 262 -30.98 -10.71 13.24
CA SER A 262 -29.79 -11.41 12.72
C SER A 262 -28.55 -10.51 12.84
N TYR A 263 -28.13 -10.25 14.08
CA TYR A 263 -27.04 -9.31 14.34
C TYR A 263 -25.68 -9.72 13.73
N PRO A 264 -25.24 -10.98 13.82
CA PRO A 264 -23.97 -11.41 13.19
C PRO A 264 -23.97 -11.21 11.68
N GLU A 265 -25.08 -11.54 11.02
CA GLU A 265 -25.25 -11.43 9.57
C GLU A 265 -25.23 -9.96 9.13
N SER A 266 -25.85 -9.07 9.92
CA SER A 266 -25.93 -7.64 9.61
C SER A 266 -24.57 -6.92 9.46
N VAL A 267 -23.48 -7.54 9.92
CA VAL A 267 -22.09 -7.04 9.85
C VAL A 267 -21.13 -8.05 9.22
N ALA A 268 -21.60 -9.17 8.68
CA ALA A 268 -20.74 -10.25 8.17
C ALA A 268 -19.85 -9.78 7.02
N ALA A 269 -20.43 -9.09 6.02
CA ALA A 269 -19.69 -8.55 4.89
C ALA A 269 -18.59 -7.56 5.31
N LYS A 270 -18.87 -6.76 6.36
CA LYS A 270 -17.89 -5.86 6.97
C LYS A 270 -16.71 -6.62 7.56
N ASN A 271 -16.98 -7.63 8.39
CA ASN A 271 -15.92 -8.42 9.02
C ASN A 271 -15.06 -9.13 7.96
N ASP A 272 -15.69 -9.70 6.94
CA ASP A 272 -14.99 -10.42 5.87
C ASP A 272 -14.08 -9.51 5.04
N ALA A 273 -14.52 -8.28 4.76
CA ALA A 273 -13.68 -7.26 4.12
C ALA A 273 -12.51 -6.85 5.03
N GLU A 274 -12.77 -6.57 6.30
CA GLU A 274 -11.76 -6.10 7.25
C GLU A 274 -10.67 -7.14 7.52
N HIS A 275 -10.97 -8.45 7.43
CA HIS A 275 -9.98 -9.54 7.58
C HIS A 275 -8.73 -9.34 6.70
N ILE A 276 -8.88 -8.74 5.51
CA ILE A 276 -7.77 -8.50 4.57
C ILE A 276 -6.68 -7.65 5.22
N THR A 277 -7.03 -6.67 6.06
CA THR A 277 -6.06 -5.75 6.67
C THR A 277 -5.96 -5.92 8.19
N MET A 278 -6.36 -7.07 8.73
CA MET A 278 -6.24 -7.34 10.17
C MET A 278 -4.82 -7.73 10.58
N VAL A 279 -4.24 -8.77 9.97
CA VAL A 279 -2.96 -9.35 10.37
C VAL A 279 -2.01 -9.56 9.19
N LEU A 280 -0.72 -9.37 9.44
CA LEU A 280 0.36 -9.65 8.50
C LEU A 280 0.67 -11.15 8.47
N TYR A 281 0.75 -11.74 7.28
CA TYR A 281 0.99 -13.18 7.05
C TYR A 281 0.04 -14.10 7.84
N PRO A 282 -1.26 -14.09 7.52
CA PRO A 282 -2.19 -15.05 8.13
C PRO A 282 -1.75 -16.49 7.85
N ASN A 283 -2.00 -17.39 8.80
CA ASN A 283 -1.65 -18.81 8.66
C ASN A 283 -2.34 -19.43 7.43
N ASP A 284 -1.55 -19.88 6.46
CA ASP A 284 -1.99 -20.42 5.17
C ASP A 284 -1.96 -21.96 5.09
N ALA A 285 -1.86 -22.64 6.24
CA ALA A 285 -1.98 -24.10 6.30
C ALA A 285 -3.38 -24.60 5.85
N SER A 286 -4.40 -23.75 6.00
CA SER A 286 -5.77 -24.01 5.55
C SER A 286 -6.07 -23.34 4.21
N GLU A 287 -7.05 -23.86 3.47
CA GLU A 287 -7.49 -23.23 2.20
C GLU A 287 -8.03 -21.81 2.40
N ASN A 288 -8.73 -21.55 3.52
CA ASN A 288 -9.20 -20.20 3.86
C ASN A 288 -8.02 -19.23 4.11
N GLY A 289 -6.94 -19.74 4.73
CA GLY A 289 -5.73 -18.96 4.95
C GLY A 289 -5.01 -18.60 3.64
N LYS A 290 -4.93 -19.56 2.71
CA LYS A 290 -4.42 -19.32 1.34
C LYS A 290 -5.25 -18.28 0.60
N GLU A 291 -6.57 -18.41 0.65
CA GLU A 291 -7.50 -17.44 0.07
C GLU A 291 -7.27 -16.05 0.66
N LEU A 292 -7.20 -15.91 1.98
CA LEU A 292 -6.97 -14.61 2.62
C LEU A 292 -5.62 -13.99 2.22
N ARG A 293 -4.55 -14.79 2.14
CA ARG A 293 -3.23 -14.33 1.68
C ARG A 293 -3.27 -13.87 0.22
N LEU A 294 -3.98 -14.58 -0.67
CA LEU A 294 -4.17 -14.13 -2.05
C LEU A 294 -5.04 -12.86 -2.12
N ARG A 295 -6.08 -12.74 -1.27
CA ARG A 295 -6.88 -11.50 -1.14
C ARG A 295 -5.98 -10.32 -0.79
N GLN A 296 -5.09 -10.46 0.20
CA GLN A 296 -4.15 -9.41 0.60
C GLN A 296 -3.25 -8.95 -0.56
N GLN A 297 -2.64 -9.89 -1.27
CA GLN A 297 -1.74 -9.60 -2.39
C GLN A 297 -2.46 -8.87 -3.53
N TYR A 298 -3.61 -9.38 -3.94
CA TYR A 298 -4.39 -8.77 -5.01
C TYR A 298 -4.99 -7.42 -4.59
N PHE A 299 -5.44 -7.30 -3.34
CA PHE A 299 -5.94 -6.04 -2.78
C PHE A 299 -4.87 -4.95 -2.81
N LEU A 300 -3.65 -5.25 -2.37
CA LEU A 300 -2.51 -4.34 -2.49
C LEU A 300 -2.27 -3.95 -3.96
N ALA A 301 -2.17 -4.93 -4.85
CA ALA A 301 -1.83 -4.69 -6.25
C ALA A 301 -2.90 -3.85 -6.97
N SER A 302 -4.18 -4.24 -6.87
CA SER A 302 -5.27 -3.56 -7.56
C SER A 302 -5.50 -2.15 -7.04
N ALA A 303 -5.60 -1.94 -5.72
CA ALA A 303 -5.80 -0.61 -5.16
C ALA A 303 -4.65 0.35 -5.53
N SER A 304 -3.40 -0.14 -5.47
CA SER A 304 -2.23 0.67 -5.81
C SER A 304 -2.18 1.02 -7.30
N LEU A 305 -2.40 0.06 -8.19
CA LEU A 305 -2.37 0.31 -9.64
C LEU A 305 -3.51 1.24 -10.09
N GLN A 306 -4.73 1.05 -9.55
CA GLN A 306 -5.86 1.93 -9.81
C GLN A 306 -5.55 3.38 -9.37
N ASP A 307 -4.97 3.57 -8.18
CA ASP A 307 -4.58 4.88 -7.70
C ASP A 307 -3.49 5.54 -8.57
N ILE A 308 -2.51 4.77 -9.05
CA ILE A 308 -1.45 5.26 -9.95
C ILE A 308 -2.02 5.66 -11.31
N VAL A 309 -2.91 4.84 -11.89
CA VAL A 309 -3.59 5.15 -13.16
C VAL A 309 -4.48 6.38 -13.02
N ARG A 310 -5.21 6.52 -11.91
CA ARG A 310 -6.00 7.72 -11.60
C ARG A 310 -5.11 8.96 -11.51
N GLN A 311 -3.96 8.87 -10.83
CA GLN A 311 -3.00 9.97 -10.75
C GLN A 311 -2.41 10.35 -12.11
N TRP A 312 -2.18 9.35 -12.98
CA TRP A 312 -1.74 9.58 -14.36
C TRP A 312 -2.78 10.35 -15.16
N GLU A 313 -4.03 9.88 -15.16
CA GLU A 313 -5.12 10.49 -15.95
C GLU A 313 -5.43 11.92 -15.51
N LEU A 314 -5.23 12.24 -14.24
CA LEU A 314 -5.37 13.60 -13.73
C LEU A 314 -4.36 14.61 -14.29
N VAL A 315 -3.24 14.15 -14.86
CA VAL A 315 -2.17 15.00 -15.39
C VAL A 315 -2.04 14.87 -16.90
N HIS A 316 -2.22 13.65 -17.43
CA HIS A 316 -1.98 13.29 -18.83
C HIS A 316 -3.26 12.95 -19.60
N GLY A 317 -4.41 12.86 -18.93
CA GLY A 317 -5.62 12.30 -19.51
C GLY A 317 -5.43 10.82 -19.89
N GLU A 318 -6.18 10.37 -20.89
CA GLU A 318 -6.15 8.98 -21.37
C GLU A 318 -4.97 8.69 -22.35
N ASP A 319 -3.93 9.53 -22.36
CA ASP A 319 -2.72 9.27 -23.15
C ASP A 319 -1.72 8.42 -22.36
N TYR A 320 -1.62 7.13 -22.69
CA TYR A 320 -0.70 6.18 -22.06
C TYR A 320 0.65 6.06 -22.78
N SER A 321 0.90 6.82 -23.85
CA SER A 321 2.12 6.68 -24.68
C SER A 321 3.42 6.92 -23.90
N LYS A 322 3.37 7.77 -22.86
CA LYS A 322 4.51 8.08 -22.00
C LYS A 322 4.46 7.38 -20.64
N PHE A 323 3.46 6.53 -20.40
CA PHE A 323 3.26 5.90 -19.09
C PHE A 323 4.50 5.10 -18.68
N ALA A 324 5.08 4.33 -19.61
CA ALA A 324 6.26 3.51 -19.32
C ALA A 324 7.54 4.31 -19.06
N ALA A 325 7.70 5.46 -19.71
CA ALA A 325 8.87 6.31 -19.51
C ALA A 325 8.87 7.01 -18.14
N GLN A 326 7.68 7.23 -17.57
CA GLN A 326 7.50 8.04 -16.37
C GLN A 326 7.14 7.25 -15.12
N ASN A 327 6.75 5.97 -15.23
CA ASN A 327 6.38 5.14 -14.10
C ASN A 327 7.27 3.91 -14.02
N VAL A 328 7.71 3.57 -12.81
CA VAL A 328 8.46 2.34 -12.52
C VAL A 328 7.83 1.66 -11.31
N PHE A 329 7.46 0.41 -11.42
CA PHE A 329 6.92 -0.40 -10.33
C PHE A 329 7.99 -1.38 -9.87
N GLN A 330 8.37 -1.29 -8.60
CA GLN A 330 9.26 -2.26 -7.96
C GLN A 330 8.42 -3.25 -7.18
N LEU A 331 8.53 -4.52 -7.55
CA LEU A 331 7.86 -5.66 -6.92
C LEU A 331 8.82 -6.25 -5.88
N ASN A 332 8.51 -6.04 -4.60
CA ASN A 332 9.31 -6.53 -3.48
C ASN A 332 8.94 -8.00 -3.16
N ASP A 333 9.76 -8.92 -3.68
CA ASP A 333 9.47 -10.35 -3.75
C ASP A 333 8.23 -10.70 -4.60
N THR A 334 7.78 -11.96 -4.55
CA THR A 334 6.66 -12.44 -5.39
C THR A 334 5.29 -11.96 -4.92
N HIS A 335 5.17 -11.40 -3.72
CA HIS A 335 3.86 -11.02 -3.15
C HIS A 335 3.05 -10.06 -4.05
N PRO A 336 3.63 -8.98 -4.60
CA PRO A 336 2.91 -8.12 -5.54
C PRO A 336 3.02 -8.58 -7.01
N ALA A 337 3.49 -9.80 -7.32
CA ALA A 337 3.68 -10.26 -8.70
C ALA A 337 2.37 -10.28 -9.51
N ILE A 338 1.23 -10.42 -8.84
CA ILE A 338 -0.10 -10.33 -9.45
C ILE A 338 -0.37 -8.96 -10.10
N ALA A 339 0.38 -7.92 -9.72
CA ALA A 339 0.33 -6.60 -10.35
C ALA A 339 0.56 -6.66 -11.87
N VAL A 340 1.37 -7.61 -12.37
CA VAL A 340 1.59 -7.78 -13.82
C VAL A 340 0.28 -8.06 -14.55
N ALA A 341 -0.52 -8.99 -14.04
CA ALA A 341 -1.80 -9.36 -14.62
C ALA A 341 -2.85 -8.26 -14.41
N GLU A 342 -2.83 -7.59 -13.25
CA GLU A 342 -3.78 -6.53 -12.95
C GLU A 342 -3.55 -5.26 -13.78
N LEU A 343 -2.29 -4.85 -14.01
CA LEU A 343 -2.02 -3.71 -14.89
C LEU A 343 -2.47 -4.01 -16.32
N MET A 344 -2.23 -5.24 -16.80
CA MET A 344 -2.77 -5.69 -18.09
C MET A 344 -4.29 -5.62 -18.13
N ARG A 345 -4.98 -6.07 -17.06
CA ARG A 345 -6.44 -5.99 -16.96
C ARG A 345 -6.93 -4.56 -17.05
N ILE A 346 -6.39 -3.65 -16.24
CA ILE A 346 -6.78 -2.23 -16.24
C ILE A 346 -6.57 -1.63 -17.64
N LEU A 347 -5.39 -1.82 -18.24
CA LEU A 347 -5.07 -1.22 -19.54
C LEU A 347 -5.96 -1.75 -20.67
N ILE A 348 -6.28 -3.05 -20.68
CA ILE A 348 -7.08 -3.68 -21.76
C ILE A 348 -8.57 -3.50 -21.55
N ASP A 349 -9.06 -3.84 -20.36
CA ASP A 349 -10.48 -3.94 -20.08
C ASP A 349 -11.06 -2.53 -19.79
N ASP A 350 -10.38 -1.75 -18.94
CA ASP A 350 -10.88 -0.44 -18.49
C ASP A 350 -10.44 0.68 -19.43
N LYS A 351 -9.18 0.65 -19.90
CA LYS A 351 -8.58 1.70 -20.75
C LYS A 351 -8.59 1.38 -22.24
N HIS A 352 -9.06 0.19 -22.59
CA HIS A 352 -9.32 -0.24 -23.96
C HIS A 352 -8.10 -0.31 -24.89
N LEU A 353 -6.88 -0.36 -24.36
CA LEU A 353 -5.66 -0.58 -25.14
C LEU A 353 -5.66 -1.97 -25.80
N SER A 354 -4.88 -2.12 -26.87
CA SER A 354 -4.60 -3.44 -27.44
C SER A 354 -3.70 -4.25 -26.50
N TRP A 355 -3.71 -5.57 -26.66
CA TRP A 355 -2.82 -6.46 -25.92
C TRP A 355 -1.34 -6.04 -26.03
N ASP A 356 -0.87 -5.77 -27.25
CA ASP A 356 0.52 -5.42 -27.50
C ASP A 356 0.91 -4.08 -26.85
N GLN A 357 0.02 -3.09 -26.87
CA GLN A 357 0.25 -1.81 -26.20
C GLN A 357 0.30 -1.97 -24.69
N ALA A 358 -0.65 -2.71 -24.11
CA ALA A 358 -0.70 -2.97 -22.68
C ALA A 358 0.51 -3.78 -22.20
N TRP A 359 0.95 -4.77 -22.98
CA TRP A 359 2.11 -5.60 -22.66
C TRP A 359 3.42 -4.81 -22.77
N ASP A 360 3.56 -3.95 -23.78
CA ASP A 360 4.73 -3.06 -23.89
C ASP A 360 4.82 -2.13 -22.68
N ILE A 361 3.70 -1.53 -22.25
CA ILE A 361 3.68 -0.70 -21.04
C ILE A 361 4.04 -1.53 -19.80
N THR A 362 3.38 -2.68 -19.61
CA THR A 362 3.55 -3.51 -18.41
C THR A 362 4.98 -4.03 -18.30
N SER A 363 5.55 -4.57 -19.37
CA SER A 363 6.90 -5.14 -19.37
C SER A 363 8.01 -4.08 -19.22
N ASN A 364 7.79 -2.84 -19.67
CA ASN A 364 8.76 -1.76 -19.51
C ASN A 364 8.64 -0.98 -18.18
N THR A 365 7.59 -1.24 -17.40
CA THR A 365 7.36 -0.54 -16.12
C THR A 365 7.66 -1.39 -14.91
N MET A 366 7.58 -2.72 -14.99
CA MET A 366 7.72 -3.60 -13.83
C MET A 366 9.14 -4.16 -13.67
N ALA A 367 9.65 -4.10 -12.43
CA ALA A 367 10.90 -4.69 -12.01
C ALA A 367 10.67 -5.59 -10.79
N TYR A 368 11.31 -6.76 -10.78
CA TYR A 368 11.18 -7.76 -9.72
C TYR A 368 12.48 -7.89 -8.93
N THR A 369 12.38 -7.92 -7.59
CA THR A 369 13.50 -8.29 -6.71
C THR A 369 13.18 -9.60 -6.00
N ASN A 370 14.01 -10.61 -6.23
CA ASN A 370 13.95 -11.88 -5.51
C ASN A 370 14.73 -11.80 -4.19
N HIS A 371 14.17 -12.38 -3.13
CA HIS A 371 14.81 -12.46 -1.81
C HIS A 371 15.07 -13.90 -1.33
N THR A 372 14.77 -14.91 -2.15
CA THR A 372 14.90 -16.33 -1.75
C THR A 372 15.66 -17.17 -2.76
N LEU A 373 16.62 -17.94 -2.25
CA LEU A 373 17.37 -18.93 -3.03
C LEU A 373 16.70 -20.31 -3.05
N LEU A 374 15.75 -20.54 -2.13
CA LEU A 374 15.12 -21.84 -1.93
C LEU A 374 13.90 -21.98 -2.87
N PRO A 375 13.92 -22.92 -3.84
CA PRO A 375 12.81 -23.10 -4.78
C PRO A 375 11.47 -23.42 -4.11
N GLU A 376 11.49 -24.05 -2.93
CA GLU A 376 10.33 -24.37 -2.11
C GLU A 376 9.66 -23.15 -1.47
N ALA A 377 10.39 -22.03 -1.33
CA ALA A 377 9.85 -20.78 -0.82
C ALA A 377 9.27 -19.89 -1.92
N LEU A 378 9.42 -20.28 -3.20
CA LEU A 378 8.81 -19.56 -4.32
C LEU A 378 7.31 -19.83 -4.35
N GLU A 379 6.55 -18.74 -4.33
CA GLU A 379 5.10 -18.82 -4.19
C GLU A 379 4.44 -19.51 -5.38
N ARG A 380 3.54 -20.43 -5.05
CA ARG A 380 2.68 -21.12 -6.02
C ARG A 380 1.25 -21.10 -5.54
N TRP A 381 0.33 -20.86 -6.48
CA TRP A 381 -1.09 -20.83 -6.20
C TRP A 381 -1.84 -21.87 -7.00
N SER A 382 -2.84 -22.50 -6.41
CA SER A 382 -3.73 -23.41 -7.14
C SER A 382 -4.47 -22.63 -8.23
N VAL A 383 -4.50 -23.18 -9.44
CA VAL A 383 -5.32 -22.63 -10.54
C VAL A 383 -6.78 -22.55 -10.14
N HIS A 384 -7.28 -23.51 -9.38
CA HIS A 384 -8.68 -23.53 -8.94
C HIS A 384 -9.00 -22.36 -8.00
N LEU A 385 -8.05 -21.99 -7.12
CA LEU A 385 -8.22 -20.83 -6.25
C LEU A 385 -8.30 -19.54 -7.07
N PHE A 386 -7.40 -19.38 -8.05
CA PHE A 386 -7.40 -18.27 -8.98
C PHE A 386 -8.67 -18.20 -9.83
N GLU A 387 -9.15 -19.35 -10.33
CA GLU A 387 -10.37 -19.43 -11.14
C GLU A 387 -11.60 -18.95 -10.34
N ARG A 388 -11.69 -19.34 -9.06
CA ARG A 388 -12.77 -18.90 -8.19
C ARG A 388 -12.65 -17.42 -7.80
N MET A 389 -11.46 -16.95 -7.46
CA MET A 389 -11.28 -15.61 -6.88
C MET A 389 -10.99 -14.50 -7.88
N LEU A 390 -10.22 -14.80 -8.93
CA LEU A 390 -9.66 -13.83 -9.86
C LEU A 390 -9.74 -14.36 -11.31
N PRO A 391 -10.94 -14.75 -11.79
CA PRO A 391 -11.10 -15.46 -13.06
C PRO A 391 -10.52 -14.67 -14.24
N ARG A 392 -10.71 -13.35 -14.26
CA ARG A 392 -10.19 -12.51 -15.33
C ARG A 392 -8.66 -12.43 -15.35
N LEU A 393 -8.02 -12.35 -14.19
CA LEU A 393 -6.56 -12.34 -14.11
C LEU A 393 -5.99 -13.69 -14.52
N LEU A 394 -6.66 -14.80 -14.19
CA LEU A 394 -6.25 -16.13 -14.65
C LEU A 394 -6.25 -16.22 -16.18
N GLU A 395 -7.27 -15.71 -16.87
CA GLU A 395 -7.29 -15.63 -18.34
C GLU A 395 -6.09 -14.86 -18.91
N ILE A 396 -5.78 -13.70 -18.31
CA ILE A 396 -4.64 -12.86 -18.71
C ILE A 396 -3.33 -13.62 -18.49
N ILE A 397 -3.17 -14.31 -17.37
CA ILE A 397 -1.96 -15.09 -17.07
C ILE A 397 -1.81 -16.26 -18.06
N TYR A 398 -2.91 -16.92 -18.43
CA TYR A 398 -2.86 -17.96 -19.47
C TYR A 398 -2.39 -17.40 -20.81
N GLU A 399 -2.88 -16.23 -21.21
CA GLU A 399 -2.48 -15.60 -22.46
C GLU A 399 -1.01 -15.14 -22.42
N ILE A 400 -0.55 -14.55 -21.30
CA ILE A 400 0.87 -14.24 -21.07
C ILE A 400 1.72 -15.51 -21.23
N ASN A 401 1.33 -16.61 -20.59
CA ASN A 401 2.03 -17.88 -20.69
C ASN A 401 2.05 -18.41 -22.13
N ALA A 402 0.94 -18.33 -22.86
CA ALA A 402 0.85 -18.78 -24.25
C ALA A 402 1.79 -17.96 -25.16
N HIS A 403 1.82 -16.64 -25.01
CA HIS A 403 2.76 -15.76 -25.72
C HIS A 403 4.22 -16.08 -25.38
N PHE A 404 4.53 -16.26 -24.10
CA PHE A 404 5.88 -16.59 -23.65
C PHE A 404 6.36 -17.94 -24.18
N LEU A 405 5.52 -18.98 -24.11
CA LEU A 405 5.89 -20.31 -24.59
C LEU A 405 6.07 -20.38 -26.11
N LYS A 406 5.38 -19.52 -26.89
CA LYS A 406 5.67 -19.34 -28.32
C LYS A 406 7.09 -18.81 -28.53
N GLN A 407 7.53 -17.82 -27.74
CA GLN A 407 8.90 -17.29 -27.81
C GLN A 407 9.95 -18.36 -27.42
N VAL A 408 9.68 -19.12 -26.36
CA VAL A 408 10.55 -20.24 -25.93
C VAL A 408 10.67 -21.28 -27.04
N ALA A 409 9.57 -21.64 -27.71
CA ALA A 409 9.58 -22.62 -28.80
C ALA A 409 10.34 -22.11 -30.04
N ILE A 410 10.28 -20.82 -30.35
CA ILE A 410 11.05 -20.20 -31.43
C ILE A 410 12.55 -20.21 -31.09
N ARG A 411 12.90 -19.90 -29.84
CA ARG A 411 14.30 -19.79 -29.40
C ARG A 411 14.98 -21.15 -29.21
N TRP A 412 14.24 -22.16 -28.75
CA TRP A 412 14.72 -23.54 -28.57
C TRP A 412 13.77 -24.55 -29.24
N PRO A 413 13.80 -24.67 -30.58
CA PRO A 413 12.91 -25.57 -31.31
C PRO A 413 13.10 -27.03 -30.89
N GLY A 414 12.00 -27.71 -30.57
CA GLY A 414 11.99 -29.14 -30.20
C GLY A 414 12.29 -29.47 -28.73
N ASP A 415 12.76 -28.51 -27.91
CA ASP A 415 13.03 -28.72 -26.48
C ASP A 415 11.74 -28.61 -25.64
N SER A 416 10.88 -29.62 -25.76
CA SER A 416 9.60 -29.69 -25.05
C SER A 416 9.75 -29.70 -23.53
N ASP A 417 10.83 -30.29 -23.01
CA ASP A 417 11.09 -30.32 -21.57
C ASP A 417 11.42 -28.93 -21.02
N ARG A 418 12.19 -28.13 -21.76
CA ARG A 418 12.42 -26.72 -21.40
C ARG A 418 11.13 -25.91 -21.44
N ARG A 419 10.30 -26.11 -22.45
CA ARG A 419 8.98 -25.45 -22.54
C ARG A 419 8.12 -25.75 -21.32
N ARG A 420 8.11 -27.01 -20.86
CA ARG A 420 7.44 -27.41 -19.61
C ARG A 420 8.05 -26.73 -18.38
N ARG A 421 9.38 -26.74 -18.24
CA ARG A 421 10.06 -26.12 -17.09
C ARG A 421 9.92 -24.61 -17.02
N MET A 422 9.73 -23.91 -18.15
CA MET A 422 9.59 -22.45 -18.20
C MET A 422 8.14 -21.95 -18.14
N SER A 423 7.14 -22.81 -18.36
CA SER A 423 5.71 -22.42 -18.32
C SER A 423 5.32 -21.75 -17.00
N ILE A 424 4.61 -20.64 -17.01
CA ILE A 424 4.07 -20.04 -15.76
C ILE A 424 3.13 -21.03 -15.07
N ILE A 425 2.44 -21.87 -15.84
CA ILE A 425 1.53 -22.89 -15.36
C ILE A 425 2.28 -24.23 -15.19
N GLU A 426 2.22 -24.78 -14.00
CA GLU A 426 2.70 -26.13 -13.68
C GLU A 426 1.52 -27.12 -13.75
N GLU A 427 1.72 -28.22 -14.49
CA GLU A 427 0.69 -29.23 -14.75
C GLU A 427 0.81 -30.47 -13.82
N SER A 428 1.89 -30.57 -13.04
CA SER A 428 2.17 -31.72 -12.18
C SER A 428 1.59 -31.56 -10.77
N ASN A 429 0.95 -32.61 -10.23
CA ASN A 429 0.38 -32.67 -8.88
C ASN A 429 -0.72 -31.63 -8.59
N GLY A 430 -1.61 -31.42 -9.58
CA GLY A 430 -2.62 -30.36 -9.55
C GLY A 430 -2.10 -29.10 -10.25
N LYS A 431 -2.96 -28.42 -10.99
CA LYS A 431 -2.54 -27.24 -11.75
C LYS A 431 -2.22 -26.08 -10.82
N SER A 432 -1.03 -25.50 -10.95
CA SER A 432 -0.63 -24.34 -10.16
C SER A 432 0.01 -23.24 -11.02
N LEU A 433 -0.08 -22.00 -10.53
CA LEU A 433 0.61 -20.84 -11.07
C LEU A 433 1.92 -20.67 -10.31
N ARG A 434 3.02 -20.47 -11.05
CA ARG A 434 4.33 -20.10 -10.50
C ARG A 434 4.49 -18.60 -10.59
N MET A 435 4.61 -17.92 -9.44
CA MET A 435 4.60 -16.45 -9.39
C MET A 435 5.97 -15.81 -9.71
N ALA A 436 7.06 -16.57 -9.59
CA ALA A 436 8.44 -16.12 -9.77
C ALA A 436 8.97 -16.23 -11.21
#